data_AF-A0A1H5JKB8-F1
#
_entry.id   AF-A0A1H5JKB8-F1
#
_cell.length_a   1.000
_cell.length_b   1.000
_cell.length_c   1.000
_cell.angle_alpha   90.00
_cell.angle_beta   90.00
_cell.angle_gamma   90.00
#
_symmetry.space_group_name_H-M   'P 1'
#
loop_
_entity.id
_entity.type
_entity.pdbx_description
1 polymer ?
#
loop_
_entity_poly.entity_id
_entity_poly.type
_entity_poly.pdbx_seq_one_letter_code
_entity_poly.pdbx_strand_id
1 'polypeptide(L)' 'MTWERLSREDTMTRLAEIDAMFEDAKGWGSWMVSVANEREAMVNSANQRWGLNLEHKYQARTGSGGHTD' A
#
# COMPACT_ATOMS: atom_id res chain seq x y z
N MET A 1 1.89 13.27 6.01
CA MET A 1 0.43 13.11 5.96
C MET A 1 0.10 11.92 6.85
N THR A 2 -0.40 12.15 8.06
CA THR A 2 -0.70 11.08 9.02
C THR A 2 -2.02 10.44 8.62
N TRP A 3 -1.98 9.19 8.15
CA TRP A 3 -3.13 8.36 7.70
C TRP A 3 -4.19 8.12 8.80
N GLU A 4 -3.97 8.70 9.98
CA GLU A 4 -4.73 8.46 11.18
C GLU A 4 -6.15 9.02 11.13
N ARG A 5 -6.47 9.88 10.16
CA ARG A 5 -7.75 10.58 10.05
C ARG A 5 -8.62 10.23 8.83
N LEU A 6 -8.18 9.31 7.96
CA LEU A 6 -8.96 8.92 6.79
C LEU A 6 -10.11 7.99 7.16
N SER A 7 -11.25 8.15 6.48
CA SER A 7 -12.38 7.24 6.62
C SER A 7 -12.07 5.88 5.99
N ARG A 8 -12.89 4.88 6.31
CA ARG A 8 -12.82 3.56 5.68
C ARG A 8 -13.00 3.64 4.18
N GLU A 9 -13.94 4.47 3.73
CA GLU A 9 -14.27 4.64 2.32
C GLU A 9 -13.12 5.31 1.55
N ASP A 10 -12.51 6.35 2.13
CA ASP A 10 -11.33 7.00 1.53
C ASP A 10 -10.14 6.03 1.44
N THR A 11 -9.92 5.22 2.48
CA THR A 11 -8.82 4.24 2.49
C THR A 11 -9.03 3.19 1.41
N MET A 12 -10.24 2.67 1.26
CA MET A 12 -10.57 1.70 0.21
C MET A 12 -10.46 2.31 -1.19
N THR A 13 -10.93 3.54 -1.36
CA THR A 13 -10.81 4.27 -2.63
C THR A 13 -9.34 4.43 -2.99
N ARG A 14 -8.52 4.87 -2.05
CA ARG A 14 -7.08 5.06 -2.26
C ARG A 14 -6.36 3.74 -2.56
N LEU A 15 -6.70 2.66 -1.88
CA LEU A 15 -6.17 1.32 -2.19
C LEU A 15 -6.53 0.90 -3.62
N ALA A 16 -7.76 1.16 -4.07
CA ALA A 16 -8.19 0.86 -5.44
C ALA A 16 -7.48 1.72 -6.49
N GLU A 17 -7.25 3.00 -6.21
CA GLU A 17 -6.45 3.87 -7.08
C GLU A 17 -5.02 3.35 -7.23
N ILE A 18 -4.39 2.98 -6.11
CA ILE A 18 -3.05 2.41 -6.12
C ILE A 18 -3.04 1.11 -6.92
N ASP A 19 -3.99 0.20 -6.68
CA ASP A 19 -4.09 -1.05 -7.42
C ASP A 19 -4.19 -0.80 -8.94
N ALA A 20 -5.05 0.13 -9.37
CA ALA A 20 -5.18 0.51 -10.78
C ALA A 20 -3.90 1.10 -11.38
N MET A 21 -3.17 1.93 -10.62
CA MET A 21 -1.87 2.46 -11.08
C MET A 21 -0.85 1.36 -11.32
N PHE A 22 -0.83 0.33 -10.46
CA PHE A 22 0.06 -0.83 -10.64
C PHE A 22 -0.38 -1.73 -11.80
N GLU A 23 -1.68 -1.93 -11.99
CA GLU A 23 -2.21 -2.73 -13.10
C GLU A 23 -2.01 -2.08 -14.48
N ASP A 24 -2.11 -0.76 -14.57
CA ASP A 24 -1.86 -0.03 -15.82
C ASP A 24 -0.37 0.03 -16.19
N ALA A 25 0.49 0.07 -15.17
CA ALA A 25 1.91 0.27 -15.37
C ALA A 25 2.57 -0.87 -16.15
N LYS A 26 3.29 -0.50 -17.22
CA LYS A 26 4.00 -1.45 -18.09
C LYS A 26 5.29 -2.03 -17.50
N GLY A 27 5.71 -1.54 -16.35
CA GLY A 27 6.94 -1.97 -15.69
C GLY A 27 7.20 -1.22 -14.39
N TRP A 28 8.22 -1.68 -13.64
CA TRP A 28 8.53 -1.12 -12.33
C TRP A 28 9.15 0.28 -12.43
N GLY A 29 8.48 1.28 -11.85
CA GLY A 29 8.92 2.68 -11.87
C GLY A 29 9.47 3.16 -10.53
N SER A 30 10.26 4.23 -10.53
CA SER A 30 10.81 4.84 -9.31
C SER A 30 9.72 5.27 -8.30
N TRP A 31 8.52 5.61 -8.78
CA TRP A 31 7.37 5.98 -7.95
C TRP A 31 6.73 4.77 -7.25
N MET A 32 6.88 3.55 -7.79
CA MET A 32 6.20 2.37 -7.28
C MET A 32 6.66 1.97 -5.89
N VAL A 33 7.92 2.24 -5.53
CA VAL A 33 8.44 1.90 -4.19
C VAL A 33 7.69 2.68 -3.11
N SER A 34 7.53 3.99 -3.29
CA SER A 34 6.80 4.83 -2.34
C SER A 34 5.32 4.47 -2.29
N VAL A 35 4.71 4.19 -3.44
CA VAL A 35 3.27 3.89 -3.53
C VAL A 35 2.94 2.48 -3.00
N ALA A 36 3.80 1.49 -3.20
CA ALA A 36 3.65 0.17 -2.60
C ALA A 36 3.77 0.23 -1.07
N ASN A 37 4.71 1.02 -0.54
CA ASN A 37 4.84 1.22 0.91
C ASN A 37 3.63 1.96 1.50
N GLU A 38 3.09 2.96 0.79
CA GLU A 38 1.84 3.64 1.16
C GLU A 38 0.68 2.64 1.24
N ARG A 39 0.53 1.80 0.22
CA ARG A 39 -0.49 0.74 0.19
C ARG A 39 -0.36 -0.23 1.36
N GLU A 40 0.86 -0.70 1.64
CA GLU A 40 1.11 -1.62 2.75
C GLU A 40 0.72 -1.00 4.10
N ALA A 41 1.09 0.26 4.32
CA ALA A 41 0.71 0.98 5.53
C ALA A 41 -0.81 1.11 5.66
N MET A 42 -1.52 1.39 4.57
CA MET A 42 -2.99 1.44 4.54
C MET A 42 -3.63 0.08 4.81
N VAL A 43 -3.14 -1.00 4.21
CA VAL A 43 -3.64 -2.36 4.45
C VAL A 43 -3.45 -2.74 5.92
N ASN A 44 -2.25 -2.51 6.48
CA ASN A 44 -1.99 -2.75 7.90
C ASN A 44 -2.92 -1.93 8.79
N SER A 45 -3.07 -0.64 8.50
CA SER A 45 -3.96 0.25 9.25
C SER A 45 -5.42 -0.20 9.18
N ALA A 46 -5.91 -0.57 8.00
CA ALA A 46 -7.27 -1.02 7.77
C ALA A 46 -7.56 -2.37 8.46
N ASN A 47 -6.60 -3.31 8.41
CA ASN A 47 -6.70 -4.59 9.08
C ASN A 47 -6.72 -4.41 10.61
N GLN A 48 -5.86 -3.53 11.15
CA GLN A 48 -5.81 -3.25 12.60
C GLN A 48 -7.02 -2.45 13.11
N ARG A 49 -7.45 -1.42 12.37
CA ARG A 49 -8.51 -0.49 12.80
C ARG A 49 -9.90 -1.05 12.63
N TRP A 50 -10.13 -1.75 11.52
CA TRP A 50 -11.47 -2.19 11.12
C TRP A 50 -11.60 -3.72 11.07
N GLY A 51 -10.55 -4.46 11.46
CA GLY A 51 -10.58 -5.93 11.45
C GLY A 51 -10.73 -6.51 10.05
N LEU A 52 -10.33 -5.75 9.02
CA LEU A 52 -10.38 -6.21 7.64
C LEU A 52 -9.28 -7.24 7.43
N ASN A 53 -9.50 -8.16 6.48
CA ASN A 53 -8.49 -9.14 6.08
C ASN A 53 -8.05 -8.84 4.65
N LEU A 54 -7.49 -7.65 4.45
CA LEU A 54 -7.01 -7.21 3.15
C LEU A 54 -5.62 -7.79 2.86
N GLU A 55 -5.43 -8.25 1.63
CA GLU A 55 -4.16 -8.83 1.17
C GLU A 55 -3.13 -7.77 0.79
N HIS A 56 -1.87 -8.06 1.11
CA HIS A 56 -0.70 -7.27 0.68
C HIS A 56 -0.28 -7.69 -0.74
N LYS A 57 -0.87 -7.06 -1.77
CA LYS A 57 -0.59 -7.37 -3.18
C LYS A 57 0.71 -6.76 -3.71
N TYR A 58 0.90 -5.46 -3.51
CA TYR A 58 2.08 -4.72 -3.96
C TYR A 58 2.96 -4.41 -2.76
N GLN A 59 4.16 -4.99 -2.76
CA GLN A 59 5.17 -4.73 -1.74
C GLN A 59 6.46 -4.36 -2.44
N ALA A 60 7.04 -3.23 -2.04
CA ALA A 60 8.39 -2.88 -2.46
C ALA A 60 9.40 -3.64 -1.59
N ARG A 61 9.36 -4.98 -1.66
CA ARG A 61 10.45 -5.77 -1.09
C ARG A 61 11.61 -5.67 -2.07
N THR A 62 12.70 -5.04 -1.66
CA THR A 62 14.00 -5.37 -2.24
C THR A 62 14.21 -6.86 -2.02
N GLY A 63 14.65 -7.61 -3.03
CA GLY A 63 14.72 -9.08 -3.02
C GLY A 63 15.64 -9.72 -1.98
N SER A 64 16.06 -8.98 -0.95
CA SER A 64 16.92 -9.45 0.12
C SER A 64 16.31 -9.00 1.45
N GLY A 65 15.87 -9.97 2.26
CA GLY A 65 15.46 -9.74 3.64
C GLY A 65 16.62 -9.29 4.53
N GLY A 66 17.06 -8.05 4.35
CA GLY A 66 18.06 -7.39 5.17
C GLY A 66 17.52 -6.05 5.62
N HIS A 67 17.12 -5.97 6.89
CA HIS A 67 16.98 -4.72 7.61
C HIS A 67 18.29 -3.94 7.42
N THR A 68 18.24 -2.81 6.72
CA THR A 68 19.37 -1.89 6.69
C THR A 68 19.00 -0.76 7.63
N ASP A 69 19.64 -0.78 8.79
CA ASP A 69 19.73 0.30 9.77
C ASP A 69 20.27 1.58 9.12
#